data_AF-A0A662DNP5-F1
#
_entry.id   AF-A0A662DNP5-F1
#
_cell.length_a   1.000
_cell.length_b   1.000
_cell.length_c   1.000
_cell.angle_alpha   90.00
_cell.angle_beta   90.00
_cell.angle_gamma   90.00
#
_symmetry.space_group_name_H-M   'P 1'
#
loop_
_entity.id
_entity.type
_entity.pdbx_description
1 polymer ?
#
loop_
_entity_poly.entity_id
_entity_poly.type
_entity_poly.pdbx_seq_one_letter_code
_entity_poly.pdbx_strand_id
1 'polypeptide(L)'
;MILGVSLAGTIFVSTRASARKDHTVALIEAVDAAIAKAESLQQAASLASVRGSESRRVARHDNTPQSVALATEATAAERLAYVGAADAWEAAGVVVEDALASSVDTMDASAREELRRLRYRTQIGTGDLAGAAENLEAMLKQSIDSPDADPAHRIRVREDLVMAYYHAARLMRLRGDPERAWRLVSERARQHARVLAEGADPAGGLLGATTRRQYNLEVIMEFERTPLDMLDAEALPVECPGGNCKNLNLDTWPWKKRQNNDDSLNDDRGVGDPGSSGGG
;
A
#
# COMPACT_ATOMS: atom_id res chain seq x y z
N MET A 1 2.44 -68.96 16.03
CA MET A 1 2.33 -68.44 14.65
C MET A 1 1.43 -67.21 14.72
N ILE A 2 1.99 -66.01 14.92
CA ILE A 2 1.24 -64.74 14.98
C ILE A 2 2.00 -63.77 14.09
N LEU A 3 1.41 -63.41 12.95
CA LEU A 3 1.84 -62.29 12.12
C LEU A 3 0.56 -61.57 11.66
N GLY A 4 0.32 -60.42 12.27
CA GLY A 4 -0.68 -59.44 11.86
C GLY A 4 -0.06 -58.07 12.03
N VAL A 5 0.60 -57.56 10.99
CA VAL A 5 1.23 -56.24 10.97
C VAL A 5 0.26 -55.26 10.31
N SER A 6 -0.16 -54.28 11.09
CA SER A 6 -1.00 -53.15 10.68
C SER A 6 -0.36 -52.32 9.56
N LEU A 7 -0.97 -52.34 8.38
CA LEU A 7 -0.68 -51.45 7.26
C LEU A 7 -1.87 -50.51 7.03
N ALA A 8 -2.11 -49.56 7.94
CA ALA A 8 -3.24 -48.61 7.82
C ALA A 8 -2.92 -47.15 8.16
N GLY A 9 -1.67 -46.83 8.55
CA GLY A 9 -1.32 -45.51 9.07
C GLY A 9 -0.88 -44.45 8.04
N THR A 10 -0.41 -44.84 6.86
CA THR A 10 0.35 -43.93 5.97
C THR A 10 -0.47 -43.26 4.86
N ILE A 11 -1.65 -43.79 4.51
CA ILE A 11 -2.45 -43.26 3.38
C ILE A 11 -3.33 -42.07 3.81
N PHE A 12 -3.75 -41.99 5.08
CA PHE A 12 -4.67 -40.94 5.57
C PHE A 12 -3.99 -39.59 5.87
N VAL A 13 -2.69 -39.58 6.15
CA VAL A 13 -1.93 -38.35 6.46
C VAL A 13 -1.65 -37.55 5.18
N SER A 14 -1.40 -38.25 4.07
CA SER A 14 -1.09 -37.63 2.76
C SER A 14 -2.27 -36.84 2.20
N THR A 15 -3.49 -37.38 2.27
CA THR A 15 -4.71 -36.74 1.75
C THR A 15 -5.10 -35.47 2.51
N ARG A 16 -4.96 -35.46 3.84
CA ARG A 16 -5.22 -34.27 4.66
C ARG A 16 -4.17 -33.16 4.47
N ALA A 17 -2.93 -33.52 4.14
CA ALA A 17 -1.89 -32.55 3.82
C ALA A 17 -2.12 -31.90 2.46
N SER A 18 -2.53 -32.66 1.44
CA SER A 18 -2.90 -32.13 0.13
C SER A 18 -4.10 -31.19 0.23
N ALA A 19 -5.20 -31.63 0.87
CA ALA A 19 -6.42 -30.83 0.99
C ALA A 19 -6.21 -29.48 1.73
N ARG A 20 -5.28 -29.42 2.70
CA ARG A 20 -4.92 -28.16 3.38
C ARG A 20 -4.13 -27.20 2.49
N LYS A 21 -3.23 -27.73 1.65
CA LYS A 21 -2.50 -26.93 0.66
C LYS A 21 -3.47 -26.38 -0.39
N ASP A 22 -4.37 -27.21 -0.89
CA ASP A 22 -5.38 -26.81 -1.87
C ASP A 22 -6.30 -25.71 -1.33
N HIS A 23 -6.70 -25.81 -0.06
CA HIS A 23 -7.48 -24.78 0.61
C HIS A 23 -6.71 -23.45 0.77
N THR A 24 -5.44 -23.51 1.17
CA THR A 24 -4.59 -22.31 1.33
C THR A 24 -4.40 -21.57 0.00
N VAL A 25 -4.15 -22.32 -1.07
CA VAL A 25 -4.03 -21.75 -2.42
C VAL A 25 -5.34 -21.08 -2.83
N ALA A 26 -6.48 -21.74 -2.63
CA ALA A 26 -7.79 -21.18 -2.95
C ALA A 26 -8.10 -19.87 -2.20
N LEU A 27 -7.68 -19.75 -0.93
CA LEU A 27 -7.83 -18.52 -0.16
C LEU A 27 -7.00 -17.37 -0.74
N ILE A 28 -5.74 -17.63 -1.09
CA ILE A 28 -4.86 -16.61 -1.69
C ILE A 28 -5.39 -16.20 -3.07
N GLU A 29 -5.82 -17.15 -3.91
CA GLU A 29 -6.40 -16.86 -5.22
C GLU A 29 -7.68 -16.01 -5.11
N ALA A 30 -8.54 -16.29 -4.12
CA ALA A 30 -9.73 -15.49 -3.87
C ALA A 30 -9.40 -14.05 -3.46
N VAL A 31 -8.37 -13.88 -2.62
CA VAL A 31 -7.85 -12.56 -2.24
C VAL A 31 -7.29 -11.82 -3.45
N ASP A 32 -6.43 -12.46 -4.23
CA ASP A 32 -5.83 -11.86 -5.42
C ASP A 32 -6.88 -11.45 -6.44
N ALA A 33 -7.92 -12.27 -6.64
CA ALA A 33 -9.05 -11.93 -7.51
C ALA A 33 -9.82 -10.71 -7.00
N ALA A 34 -10.03 -10.59 -5.69
CA ALA A 34 -10.70 -9.42 -5.10
C ALA A 34 -9.87 -8.15 -5.27
N ILE A 35 -8.56 -8.22 -5.03
CA ILE A 35 -7.62 -7.11 -5.23
C ILE A 35 -7.56 -6.72 -6.71
N ALA A 36 -7.43 -7.67 -7.63
CA ALA A 36 -7.39 -7.40 -9.07
C ALA A 36 -8.69 -6.72 -9.56
N LYS A 37 -9.85 -7.11 -9.01
CA LYS A 37 -11.12 -6.43 -9.29
C LYS A 37 -11.11 -4.98 -8.79
N ALA A 38 -10.62 -4.74 -7.57
CA ALA A 38 -10.51 -3.40 -7.02
C ALA A 38 -9.56 -2.51 -7.85
N GLU A 39 -8.39 -3.03 -8.21
CA GLU A 39 -7.44 -2.36 -9.10
C GLU A 39 -8.05 -2.02 -10.47
N SER A 40 -8.82 -2.94 -11.07
CA SER A 40 -9.49 -2.72 -12.35
C SER A 40 -10.56 -1.61 -12.27
N LEU A 41 -11.40 -1.63 -11.24
CA LEU A 41 -12.42 -0.59 -11.03
C LEU A 41 -11.78 0.77 -10.76
N GLN A 42 -10.65 0.77 -10.05
CA GLN A 42 -9.90 1.96 -9.78
C GLN A 42 -9.24 2.55 -11.03
N GLN A 43 -8.67 1.72 -11.91
CA GLN A 43 -8.16 2.17 -13.21
C GLN A 43 -9.30 2.81 -14.04
N ALA A 44 -10.49 2.22 -14.01
CA ALA A 44 -11.66 2.80 -14.66
C ALA A 44 -12.05 4.16 -14.06
N ALA A 45 -11.94 4.32 -12.74
CA ALA A 45 -12.18 5.59 -12.05
C ALA A 45 -11.14 6.66 -12.41
N SER A 46 -9.85 6.30 -12.50
CA SER A 46 -8.80 7.21 -12.96
C SER A 46 -9.04 7.68 -14.40
N LEU A 47 -9.48 6.79 -15.30
CA LEU A 47 -9.85 7.17 -16.67
C LEU A 47 -11.08 8.11 -16.69
N ALA A 48 -12.08 7.86 -15.84
CA ALA A 48 -13.22 8.75 -15.69
C ALA A 48 -12.80 10.14 -15.18
N SER A 49 -11.81 10.21 -14.29
CA SER A 49 -11.27 11.46 -13.76
C SER A 49 -10.57 12.30 -14.83
N VAL A 50 -9.75 11.69 -15.69
CA VAL A 50 -9.15 12.39 -16.85
C VAL A 50 -10.24 12.97 -17.76
N ARG A 51 -11.26 12.18 -18.10
CA ARG A 51 -12.40 12.64 -18.91
C ARG A 51 -13.19 13.76 -18.24
N GLY A 52 -13.36 13.69 -16.91
CA GLY A 52 -13.96 14.74 -16.10
C GLY A 52 -13.17 16.04 -16.19
N SER A 53 -11.86 15.98 -15.98
CA SER A 53 -10.96 17.14 -16.04
C SER A 53 -10.92 17.79 -17.43
N GLU A 54 -10.89 16.99 -18.50
CA GLU A 54 -10.99 17.48 -19.87
C GLU A 54 -12.33 18.18 -20.13
N SER A 55 -13.44 17.56 -19.73
CA SER A 55 -14.78 18.12 -19.91
C SER A 55 -14.94 19.44 -19.15
N ARG A 56 -14.45 19.52 -17.92
CA ARG A 56 -14.41 20.77 -17.14
C ARG A 56 -13.54 21.85 -17.80
N ARG A 57 -12.41 21.48 -18.42
CA ARG A 57 -11.56 22.42 -19.16
C ARG A 57 -12.28 23.00 -20.37
N VAL A 58 -12.96 22.17 -21.15
CA VAL A 58 -13.78 22.60 -22.29
C VAL A 58 -14.92 23.50 -21.84
N ALA A 59 -15.63 23.14 -20.76
CA ALA A 59 -16.70 23.96 -20.20
C ALA A 59 -16.24 25.36 -19.77
N ARG A 60 -15.05 25.46 -19.14
CA ARG A 60 -14.46 26.76 -18.76
C ARG A 60 -14.10 27.62 -19.97
N HIS A 61 -13.67 27.01 -21.08
CA HIS A 61 -13.26 27.73 -22.28
C HIS A 61 -14.48 28.18 -23.13
N ASP A 62 -15.39 27.24 -23.42
CA ASP A 62 -16.48 27.48 -24.38
C ASP A 62 -17.74 28.05 -23.70
N ASN A 63 -17.96 27.72 -22.42
CA ASN A 63 -19.08 28.18 -21.58
C ASN A 63 -20.46 28.10 -22.25
N THR A 64 -20.71 27.05 -23.05
CA THR A 64 -22.00 26.79 -23.66
C THR A 64 -22.86 25.90 -22.75
N PRO A 65 -24.20 25.96 -22.85
CA PRO A 65 -25.07 25.04 -22.10
C PRO A 65 -24.70 23.56 -22.33
N GLN A 66 -24.28 23.20 -23.55
CA GLN A 66 -23.85 21.83 -23.86
C GLN A 66 -22.55 21.45 -23.15
N SER A 67 -21.52 22.32 -23.18
CA SER A 67 -20.24 21.99 -22.54
C SER A 67 -20.35 21.94 -21.01
N VAL A 68 -21.19 22.78 -20.41
CA VAL A 68 -21.51 22.73 -18.97
C VAL A 68 -22.26 21.44 -18.62
N ALA A 69 -23.23 21.01 -19.43
CA ALA A 69 -23.95 19.76 -19.21
C ALA A 69 -23.02 18.53 -19.28
N LEU A 70 -22.16 18.46 -20.30
CA LEU A 70 -21.16 17.37 -20.44
C LEU A 70 -20.18 17.33 -19.27
N ALA A 71 -19.70 18.48 -18.79
CA ALA A 71 -18.83 18.55 -17.62
C ALA A 71 -19.53 18.08 -16.33
N THR A 72 -20.83 18.36 -16.20
CA THR A 72 -21.65 17.91 -15.07
C THR A 72 -21.84 16.39 -15.10
N GLU A 73 -22.18 15.83 -16.25
CA GLU A 73 -22.31 14.37 -16.45
C GLU A 73 -20.98 13.65 -16.19
N ALA A 74 -19.88 14.15 -16.75
CA ALA A 74 -18.56 13.58 -16.55
C ALA A 74 -18.14 13.61 -15.06
N THR A 75 -18.47 14.67 -14.33
CA THR A 75 -18.21 14.78 -12.89
C THR A 75 -19.06 13.78 -12.08
N ALA A 76 -20.30 13.52 -12.49
CA ALA A 76 -21.14 12.50 -11.87
C ALA A 76 -20.61 11.08 -12.14
N ALA A 77 -20.20 10.79 -13.37
CA ALA A 77 -19.60 9.51 -13.76
C ALA A 77 -18.27 9.25 -13.04
N GLU A 78 -17.40 10.26 -12.95
CA GLU A 78 -16.16 10.23 -12.16
C GLU A 78 -16.44 9.84 -10.70
N ARG A 79 -17.41 10.51 -10.06
CA ARG A 79 -17.80 10.22 -8.67
C ARG A 79 -18.28 8.79 -8.49
N LEU A 80 -19.17 8.31 -9.35
CA LEU A 80 -19.70 6.94 -9.27
C LEU A 80 -18.60 5.90 -9.46
N ALA A 81 -17.66 6.15 -10.37
CA ALA A 81 -16.54 5.25 -10.59
C ALA A 81 -15.63 5.17 -9.36
N TYR A 82 -15.33 6.30 -8.71
CA TYR A 82 -14.54 6.31 -7.48
C TYR A 82 -15.27 5.67 -6.29
N VAL A 83 -16.59 5.82 -6.18
CA VAL A 83 -17.39 5.08 -5.17
C VAL A 83 -17.28 3.58 -5.41
N GLY A 84 -17.49 3.11 -6.64
CA GLY A 84 -17.39 1.69 -6.97
C GLY A 84 -15.99 1.10 -6.74
N ALA A 85 -14.94 1.89 -6.95
CA ALA A 85 -13.58 1.47 -6.65
C ALA A 85 -13.30 1.42 -5.13
N ALA A 86 -13.79 2.39 -4.36
CA ALA A 86 -13.70 2.37 -2.90
C ALA A 86 -14.42 1.15 -2.30
N ASP A 87 -15.66 0.89 -2.72
CA ASP A 87 -16.44 -0.26 -2.28
C ASP A 87 -15.71 -1.59 -2.59
N ALA A 88 -15.04 -1.67 -3.74
CA ALA A 88 -14.28 -2.85 -4.13
C ALA A 88 -13.02 -3.06 -3.27
N TRP A 89 -12.32 -1.99 -2.89
CA TRP A 89 -11.19 -2.07 -1.96
C TRP A 89 -11.61 -2.48 -0.55
N GLU A 90 -12.75 -1.96 -0.07
CA GLU A 90 -13.33 -2.39 1.21
C GLU A 90 -13.72 -3.86 1.17
N ALA A 91 -14.38 -4.31 0.10
CA ALA A 91 -14.72 -5.71 -0.10
C ALA A 91 -13.49 -6.62 -0.17
N ALA A 92 -12.42 -6.19 -0.84
CA ALA A 92 -11.16 -6.93 -0.87
C ALA A 92 -10.54 -7.06 0.54
N GLY A 93 -10.61 -6.00 1.35
CA GLY A 93 -10.20 -6.04 2.75
C GLY A 93 -10.96 -7.08 3.57
N VAL A 94 -12.28 -7.16 3.39
CA VAL A 94 -13.11 -8.19 4.05
C VAL A 94 -12.67 -9.61 3.65
N VAL A 95 -12.46 -9.85 2.35
CA VAL A 95 -12.00 -11.16 1.86
C VAL A 95 -10.64 -11.55 2.47
N VAL A 96 -9.72 -10.61 2.62
CA VAL A 96 -8.42 -10.86 3.25
C VAL A 96 -8.55 -11.19 4.73
N GLU A 97 -9.36 -10.43 5.48
CA GLU A 97 -9.56 -10.67 6.91
C GLU A 97 -10.25 -12.02 7.15
N ASP A 98 -11.24 -12.39 6.31
CA ASP A 98 -11.87 -13.71 6.34
C ASP A 98 -10.87 -14.84 6.05
N ALA A 99 -9.98 -14.65 5.08
CA ALA A 99 -8.91 -15.60 4.75
C ALA A 99 -7.92 -15.75 5.92
N LEU A 100 -7.51 -14.65 6.55
CA LEU A 100 -6.65 -14.66 7.73
C LEU A 100 -7.32 -15.36 8.92
N ALA A 101 -8.60 -15.07 9.18
CA ALA A 101 -9.36 -15.70 10.26
C ALA A 101 -9.55 -17.21 10.05
N SER A 102 -9.74 -17.64 8.80
CA SER A 102 -9.90 -19.06 8.45
C SER A 102 -8.59 -19.87 8.52
N SER A 103 -7.44 -19.20 8.67
CA SER A 103 -6.11 -19.80 8.46
C SER A 103 -5.30 -20.12 9.72
N VAL A 104 -5.86 -19.88 10.90
CA VAL A 104 -5.10 -19.84 12.17
C VAL A 104 -4.30 -21.13 12.44
N ASP A 105 -4.83 -22.31 12.08
CA ASP A 105 -4.21 -23.61 12.40
C ASP A 105 -3.75 -24.45 11.20
N THR A 106 -4.05 -24.06 9.96
CA THR A 106 -3.85 -24.92 8.78
C THR A 106 -2.83 -24.41 7.77
N MET A 107 -2.37 -23.18 7.93
CA MET A 107 -1.53 -22.48 6.96
C MET A 107 -0.05 -22.47 7.37
N ASP A 108 0.84 -22.68 6.39
CA ASP A 108 2.28 -22.49 6.62
C ASP A 108 2.63 -21.01 6.86
N ALA A 109 3.83 -20.77 7.38
CA ALA A 109 4.25 -19.41 7.73
C ALA A 109 4.35 -18.48 6.51
N SER A 110 4.76 -18.99 5.35
CA SER A 110 4.95 -18.20 4.14
C SER A 110 3.62 -17.70 3.58
N ALA A 111 2.62 -18.59 3.48
CA ALA A 111 1.28 -18.22 3.05
C ALA A 111 0.62 -17.22 4.01
N ARG A 112 0.88 -17.34 5.32
CA ARG A 112 0.38 -16.38 6.31
C ARG A 112 1.04 -15.01 6.15
N GLU A 113 2.34 -14.96 5.91
CA GLU A 113 3.04 -13.70 5.62
C GLU A 113 2.55 -13.06 4.32
N GLU A 114 2.26 -13.87 3.30
CA GLU A 114 1.70 -13.37 2.05
C GLU A 114 0.31 -12.77 2.26
N LEU A 115 -0.59 -13.42 3.00
CA LEU A 115 -1.89 -12.83 3.35
C LEU A 115 -1.76 -11.55 4.18
N ARG A 116 -0.80 -11.47 5.10
CA ARG A 116 -0.51 -10.23 5.84
C ARG A 116 -0.05 -9.12 4.90
N ARG A 117 0.79 -9.43 3.91
CA ARG A 117 1.21 -8.45 2.89
C ARG A 117 -0.01 -7.96 2.09
N LEU A 118 -0.87 -8.88 1.64
CA LEU A 118 -2.08 -8.56 0.88
C LEU A 118 -3.07 -7.72 1.71
N ARG A 119 -3.15 -7.95 3.02
CA ARG A 119 -3.88 -7.07 3.95
C ARG A 119 -3.38 -5.64 3.89
N TYR A 120 -2.06 -5.45 3.99
CA TYR A 120 -1.48 -4.09 3.91
C TYR A 120 -1.66 -3.48 2.51
N ARG A 121 -1.69 -4.29 1.45
CA ARG A 121 -2.05 -3.81 0.10
C ARG A 121 -3.49 -3.33 0.03
N THR A 122 -4.44 -3.99 0.69
CA THR A 122 -5.83 -3.48 0.79
C THR A 122 -5.93 -2.22 1.66
N GLN A 123 -5.09 -2.08 2.69
CA GLN A 123 -4.99 -0.83 3.47
C GLN A 123 -4.49 0.33 2.60
N ILE A 124 -3.51 0.06 1.72
CA ILE A 124 -3.08 1.04 0.72
C ILE A 124 -4.27 1.43 -0.16
N GLY A 125 -4.98 0.47 -0.75
CA GLY A 125 -6.13 0.74 -1.62
C GLY A 125 -7.30 1.48 -0.97
N THR A 126 -7.52 1.27 0.33
CA THR A 126 -8.54 1.99 1.12
C THR A 126 -8.05 3.34 1.67
N GLY A 127 -6.79 3.71 1.39
CA GLY A 127 -6.22 5.00 1.72
C GLY A 127 -5.60 5.11 3.12
N ASP A 128 -5.37 4.02 3.85
CA ASP A 128 -4.55 4.01 5.09
C ASP A 128 -3.06 3.81 4.77
N LEU A 129 -2.50 4.79 4.07
CA LEU A 129 -1.14 4.70 3.51
C LEU A 129 -0.06 4.64 4.60
N ALA A 130 -0.18 5.46 5.64
CA ALA A 130 0.79 5.49 6.73
C ALA A 130 0.72 4.22 7.60
N GLY A 131 -0.49 3.71 7.89
CA GLY A 131 -0.68 2.46 8.62
C GLY A 131 -0.13 1.26 7.85
N ALA A 132 -0.39 1.19 6.54
CA ALA A 132 0.19 0.15 5.68
C ALA A 132 1.72 0.24 5.64
N ALA A 133 2.29 1.44 5.45
CA ALA A 133 3.73 1.63 5.41
C ALA A 133 4.41 1.21 6.71
N GLU A 134 3.82 1.53 7.87
CA GLU A 134 4.34 1.10 9.19
C GLU A 134 4.50 -0.41 9.28
N ASN A 135 3.44 -1.13 8.91
CA ASN A 135 3.42 -2.58 8.99
C ASN A 135 4.32 -3.24 7.93
N LEU A 136 4.38 -2.68 6.72
CA LEU A 136 5.25 -3.16 5.65
C LEU A 136 6.73 -2.92 5.97
N GLU A 137 7.10 -1.80 6.61
CA GLU A 137 8.47 -1.58 7.09
C GLU A 137 8.86 -2.59 8.16
N ALA A 138 7.95 -2.89 9.10
CA ALA A 138 8.17 -3.90 10.12
C ALA A 138 8.33 -5.30 9.51
N MET A 139 7.47 -5.67 8.56
CA MET A 139 7.55 -6.92 7.80
C MET A 139 8.86 -7.01 7.01
N LEU A 140 9.27 -5.92 6.34
CA LEU A 140 10.52 -5.88 5.61
C LEU A 140 11.73 -6.07 6.54
N LYS A 141 11.75 -5.41 7.70
CA LYS A 141 12.81 -5.57 8.70
C LYS A 141 12.93 -7.02 9.16
N GLN A 142 11.80 -7.63 9.54
CA GLN A 142 11.77 -9.04 9.97
C GLN A 142 12.28 -9.99 8.87
N SER A 143 11.94 -9.72 7.61
CA SER A 143 12.39 -10.50 6.46
C SER A 143 13.89 -10.30 6.11
N ILE A 144 14.49 -9.16 6.48
CA ILE A 144 15.94 -8.92 6.35
C ILE A 144 16.70 -9.64 7.46
N ASP A 145 16.17 -9.61 8.69
CA ASP A 145 16.79 -10.23 9.87
C ASP A 145 16.67 -11.77 9.86
N SER A 146 15.87 -12.34 8.94
CA SER A 146 15.67 -13.78 8.77
C SER A 146 16.46 -14.32 7.56
N PRO A 147 17.49 -15.18 7.77
CA PRO A 147 18.34 -15.68 6.70
C PRO A 147 17.61 -16.59 5.70
N ASP A 148 16.53 -17.24 6.13
CA ASP A 148 15.74 -18.17 5.31
C ASP A 148 14.57 -17.47 4.58
N ALA A 149 14.40 -16.16 4.75
CA ALA A 149 13.28 -15.45 4.15
C ALA A 149 13.41 -15.35 2.62
N ASP A 150 12.31 -15.65 1.93
CA ASP A 150 12.20 -15.59 0.47
C ASP A 150 12.57 -14.19 -0.08
N PRO A 151 13.61 -14.09 -0.93
CA PRO A 151 13.96 -12.84 -1.60
C PRO A 151 12.82 -12.24 -2.43
N ALA A 152 11.95 -13.06 -3.03
CA ALA A 152 10.83 -12.56 -3.82
C ALA A 152 9.77 -11.89 -2.94
N HIS A 153 9.54 -12.38 -1.72
CA HIS A 153 8.67 -11.70 -0.74
C HIS A 153 9.21 -10.31 -0.38
N ARG A 154 10.52 -10.17 -0.12
CA ARG A 154 11.17 -8.87 0.12
C ARG A 154 11.01 -7.87 -1.01
N ILE A 155 10.95 -8.36 -2.25
CA ILE A 155 10.69 -7.55 -3.45
C ILE A 155 9.24 -7.06 -3.43
N ARG A 156 8.26 -7.96 -3.24
CA ARG A 156 6.83 -7.60 -3.22
C ARG A 156 6.53 -6.58 -2.11
N VAL A 157 7.09 -6.76 -0.91
CA VAL A 157 6.93 -5.80 0.20
C VAL A 157 7.49 -4.42 -0.15
N ARG A 158 8.64 -4.36 -0.85
CA ARG A 158 9.19 -3.07 -1.33
C ARG A 158 8.32 -2.43 -2.39
N GLU A 159 7.75 -3.22 -3.30
CA GLU A 159 6.82 -2.70 -4.32
C GLU A 159 5.59 -2.07 -3.64
N ASP A 160 5.05 -2.70 -2.60
CA ASP A 160 3.94 -2.13 -1.81
C ASP A 160 4.38 -0.88 -1.01
N LEU A 161 5.59 -0.84 -0.44
CA LEU A 161 6.13 0.36 0.22
C LEU A 161 6.32 1.53 -0.74
N VAL A 162 6.78 1.27 -1.97
CA VAL A 162 6.90 2.29 -3.01
C VAL A 162 5.53 2.90 -3.28
N MET A 163 4.49 2.07 -3.46
CA MET A 163 3.12 2.56 -3.67
C MET A 163 2.66 3.41 -2.47
N ALA A 164 2.72 2.87 -1.24
CA ALA A 164 2.27 3.57 -0.04
C ALA A 164 2.91 4.97 0.09
N TYR A 165 4.24 5.04 -0.07
CA TYR A 165 4.98 6.30 0.06
C TYR A 165 4.76 7.26 -1.09
N TYR A 166 4.78 6.77 -2.33
CA TYR A 166 4.58 7.62 -3.50
C TYR A 166 3.19 8.27 -3.49
N HIS A 167 2.14 7.48 -3.27
CA HIS A 167 0.78 7.99 -3.27
C HIS A 167 0.52 8.93 -2.09
N ALA A 168 1.11 8.66 -0.93
CA ALA A 168 1.03 9.58 0.19
C ALA A 168 1.69 10.93 -0.09
N ALA A 169 2.92 10.91 -0.61
CA ALA A 169 3.63 12.15 -0.97
C ALA A 169 2.84 12.96 -2.00
N ARG A 170 2.25 12.30 -3.00
CA ARG A 170 1.39 12.93 -4.00
C ARG A 170 0.16 13.58 -3.36
N LEU A 171 -0.55 12.90 -2.48
CA LEU A 171 -1.73 13.45 -1.80
C LEU A 171 -1.40 14.60 -0.86
N MET A 172 -0.31 14.48 -0.10
CA MET A 172 0.19 15.57 0.75
C MET A 172 0.46 16.82 -0.10
N ARG A 173 1.07 16.64 -1.27
CA ARG A 173 1.34 17.74 -2.19
C ARG A 173 0.07 18.35 -2.77
N LEU A 174 -0.89 17.54 -3.22
CA LEU A 174 -2.20 18.00 -3.73
C LEU A 174 -3.02 18.73 -2.65
N ARG A 175 -2.87 18.36 -1.37
CA ARG A 175 -3.49 19.06 -0.23
C ARG A 175 -2.83 20.40 0.10
N GLY A 176 -1.64 20.68 -0.45
CA GLY A 176 -0.88 21.89 -0.17
C GLY A 176 0.02 21.78 1.06
N ASP A 177 0.40 20.57 1.48
CA ASP A 177 1.37 20.41 2.57
C ASP A 177 2.73 21.04 2.19
N PRO A 178 3.52 21.51 3.17
CA PRO A 178 4.82 22.10 2.91
C PRO A 178 5.74 21.16 2.12
N GLU A 179 6.53 21.73 1.19
CA GLU A 179 7.47 20.98 0.35
C GLU A 179 8.38 20.02 1.13
N ARG A 180 8.90 20.50 2.26
CA ARG A 180 9.72 19.69 3.14
C ARG A 180 8.99 18.44 3.64
N ALA A 181 7.69 18.51 3.89
CA ALA A 181 6.91 17.40 4.43
C ALA A 181 6.70 16.30 3.37
N TRP A 182 6.17 16.63 2.20
CA TRP A 182 5.91 15.62 1.17
C TRP A 182 7.19 15.09 0.51
N ARG A 183 8.27 15.89 0.41
CA ARG A 183 9.58 15.40 -0.07
C ARG A 183 10.19 14.35 0.85
N LEU A 184 10.00 14.45 2.17
CA LEU A 184 10.48 13.42 3.11
C LEU A 184 9.78 12.07 2.90
N VAL A 185 8.50 12.09 2.53
CA VAL A 185 7.73 10.88 2.21
C VAL A 185 8.13 10.33 0.84
N SER A 186 8.26 11.21 -0.18
CA SER A 186 8.71 10.85 -1.53
C SER A 186 10.11 10.23 -1.53
N GLU A 187 11.02 10.75 -0.71
CA GLU A 187 12.38 10.22 -0.60
C GLU A 187 12.40 8.74 -0.15
N ARG A 188 11.47 8.32 0.71
CA ARG A 188 11.35 6.91 1.07
C ARG A 188 10.88 6.04 -0.09
N ALA A 189 9.90 6.53 -0.87
CA ALA A 189 9.49 5.86 -2.09
C ALA A 189 10.70 5.65 -3.01
N ARG A 190 11.54 6.70 -3.20
CA ARG A 190 12.77 6.62 -3.99
C ARG A 190 13.76 5.60 -3.46
N GLN A 191 14.00 5.57 -2.14
CA GLN A 191 14.93 4.63 -1.54
C GLN A 191 14.52 3.17 -1.83
N HIS A 192 13.25 2.84 -1.68
CA HIS A 192 12.75 1.50 -2.02
C HIS A 192 12.78 1.22 -3.52
N ALA A 193 12.37 2.19 -4.35
CA ALA A 193 12.37 2.04 -5.81
C ALA A 193 13.79 1.88 -6.37
N ARG A 194 14.77 2.58 -5.79
CA ARG A 194 16.19 2.45 -6.15
C ARG A 194 16.72 1.06 -5.85
N VAL A 195 16.45 0.52 -4.67
CA VAL A 195 16.84 -0.87 -4.32
C VAL A 195 16.20 -1.87 -5.30
N LEU A 196 14.93 -1.66 -5.67
CA LEU A 196 14.25 -2.51 -6.66
C LEU A 196 14.87 -2.40 -8.06
N ALA A 197 15.24 -1.19 -8.50
CA ALA A 197 15.84 -0.95 -9.80
C ALA A 197 17.28 -1.50 -9.88
N GLU A 198 18.08 -1.33 -8.82
CA GLU A 198 19.45 -1.86 -8.72
C GLU A 198 19.47 -3.39 -8.62
N GLY A 199 18.50 -3.98 -7.91
CA GLY A 199 18.36 -5.42 -7.77
C GLY A 199 17.72 -6.12 -8.97
N ALA A 200 17.27 -5.40 -9.99
CA ALA A 200 16.70 -5.97 -11.20
C ALA A 200 17.82 -6.39 -12.15
N ASP A 201 18.12 -7.69 -12.18
CA ASP A 201 19.14 -8.24 -13.08
C ASP A 201 18.71 -8.06 -14.56
N PRO A 202 19.47 -7.32 -15.38
CA PRO A 202 19.18 -7.17 -16.80
C PRO A 202 19.39 -8.48 -17.60
N ALA A 203 20.12 -9.46 -17.06
CA ALA A 203 20.46 -10.71 -17.75
C ALA A 203 19.59 -11.91 -17.34
N GLY A 204 18.97 -11.89 -16.16
CA GLY A 204 18.18 -13.00 -15.59
C GLY A 204 16.70 -12.71 -15.33
N GLY A 205 16.24 -11.46 -15.48
CA GLY A 205 14.84 -11.09 -15.31
C GLY A 205 14.01 -11.21 -16.60
N LEU A 206 12.69 -11.45 -16.46
CA LEU A 206 11.75 -11.10 -17.53
C LEU A 206 11.96 -9.62 -17.86
N LEU A 207 12.41 -9.30 -19.08
CA LEU A 207 12.75 -7.94 -19.54
C LEU A 207 11.74 -6.87 -19.06
N GLY A 208 10.44 -7.20 -19.01
CA GLY A 208 9.40 -6.30 -18.53
C GLY A 208 9.45 -5.92 -17.05
N ALA A 209 9.92 -6.79 -16.15
CA ALA A 209 9.98 -6.49 -14.72
C ALA A 209 11.11 -5.50 -14.38
N THR A 210 12.27 -5.65 -15.04
CA THR A 210 13.41 -4.73 -14.91
C THR A 210 13.06 -3.34 -15.44
N THR A 211 12.46 -3.27 -16.64
CA THR A 211 11.98 -2.00 -17.21
C THR A 211 10.93 -1.33 -16.33
N ARG A 212 9.98 -2.09 -15.78
CA ARG A 212 8.94 -1.54 -14.89
C ARG A 212 9.53 -0.92 -13.61
N ARG A 213 10.53 -1.55 -12.99
CA ARG A 213 11.14 -1.03 -11.76
C ARG A 213 11.95 0.24 -11.99
N GLN A 214 12.68 0.29 -13.11
CA GLN A 214 13.38 1.51 -13.54
C GLN A 214 12.38 2.63 -13.83
N TYR A 215 11.32 2.33 -14.58
CA TYR A 215 10.24 3.26 -14.86
C TYR A 215 9.59 3.80 -13.57
N ASN A 216 9.29 2.95 -12.59
CA ASN A 216 8.72 3.40 -11.32
C ASN A 216 9.64 4.39 -10.59
N LEU A 217 10.97 4.19 -10.61
CA LEU A 217 11.92 5.14 -10.02
C LEU A 217 11.89 6.48 -10.78
N GLU A 218 11.85 6.44 -12.10
CA GLU A 218 11.74 7.63 -12.95
C GLU A 218 10.46 8.41 -12.68
N VAL A 219 9.31 7.74 -12.55
CA VAL A 219 8.03 8.36 -12.21
C VAL A 219 8.11 9.12 -10.89
N ILE A 220 8.75 8.57 -9.86
CA ILE A 220 8.89 9.27 -8.57
C ILE A 220 9.80 10.49 -8.71
N MET A 221 10.89 10.38 -9.47
CA MET A 221 11.79 11.52 -9.72
C MET A 221 11.11 12.62 -10.53
N GLU A 222 10.31 12.25 -11.52
CA GLU A 222 9.54 13.19 -12.34
C GLU A 222 8.48 13.89 -11.50
N PHE A 223 7.74 13.15 -10.68
CA PHE A 223 6.74 13.69 -9.74
C PHE A 223 7.30 14.87 -8.93
N GLU A 224 8.53 14.80 -8.43
CA GLU A 224 9.12 15.89 -7.63
C GLU A 224 9.43 17.16 -8.44
N ARG A 225 9.53 17.04 -9.77
CA ARG A 225 9.80 18.13 -10.71
C ARG A 225 8.53 18.66 -11.37
N THR A 226 7.50 17.82 -11.48
CA THR A 226 6.21 18.19 -12.05
C THR A 226 5.62 19.36 -11.25
N PRO A 227 5.18 20.46 -11.89
CA PRO A 227 4.54 21.57 -11.18
C PRO A 227 3.14 21.18 -10.69
N LEU A 228 2.63 21.88 -9.68
CA LEU A 228 1.39 21.48 -8.98
C LEU A 228 0.16 21.52 -9.90
N ASP A 229 0.08 22.50 -10.79
CA ASP A 229 -1.01 22.65 -11.76
C ASP A 229 -1.12 21.47 -12.75
N MET A 230 0.02 20.87 -13.10
CA MET A 230 0.07 19.66 -13.92
C MET A 230 -0.37 18.44 -13.10
N LEU A 231 0.05 18.34 -11.83
CA LEU A 231 -0.37 17.25 -10.94
C LEU A 231 -1.88 17.30 -10.64
N ASP A 232 -2.46 18.49 -10.49
CA ASP A 232 -3.90 18.68 -10.28
C ASP A 232 -4.73 18.28 -11.51
N ALA A 233 -4.11 18.27 -12.70
CA ALA A 233 -4.76 17.86 -13.95
C ALA A 233 -4.73 16.33 -14.17
N GLU A 234 -3.84 15.62 -13.48
CA GLU A 234 -3.77 14.17 -13.50
C GLU A 234 -4.88 13.53 -12.66
N ALA A 235 -5.21 12.27 -12.95
CA ALA A 235 -6.15 11.51 -12.12
C ALA A 235 -5.65 11.40 -10.68
N LEU A 236 -6.57 11.39 -9.70
CA LEU A 236 -6.21 11.12 -8.30
C LEU A 236 -5.53 9.75 -8.16
N PRO A 237 -4.69 9.55 -7.13
CA PRO A 237 -4.06 8.26 -6.87
C PRO A 237 -5.08 7.13 -6.82
N VAL A 238 -4.70 6.00 -7.39
CA VAL A 238 -5.48 4.75 -7.46
C VAL A 238 -5.78 4.26 -6.02
N GLU A 239 -4.92 4.56 -5.08
CA GLU A 239 -4.92 4.11 -3.70
C GLU A 239 -5.71 5.08 -2.80
N CYS A 240 -6.42 6.03 -3.42
CA CYS A 240 -7.23 7.04 -2.75
C CYS A 240 -8.40 7.53 -3.61
N PRO A 241 -9.32 6.65 -4.04
CA PRO A 241 -10.39 6.98 -4.99
C PRO A 241 -11.17 8.27 -4.66
N GLY A 242 -11.44 8.53 -3.39
CA GLY A 242 -12.19 9.72 -2.96
C GLY A 242 -11.35 10.93 -2.54
N GLY A 243 -10.02 10.86 -2.62
CA GLY A 243 -9.10 11.86 -2.02
C GLY A 243 -9.10 11.90 -0.48
N ASN A 244 -10.02 11.19 0.18
CA ASN A 244 -10.18 11.14 1.64
C ASN A 244 -9.28 10.09 2.31
N CYS A 245 -7.99 10.12 1.99
CA CYS A 245 -7.03 9.21 2.61
C CYS A 245 -6.80 9.52 4.09
N LYS A 246 -6.62 8.46 4.86
CA LYS A 246 -6.42 8.50 6.31
C LYS A 246 -4.94 8.69 6.62
N ASN A 247 -4.64 9.27 7.78
CA ASN A 247 -3.29 9.30 8.36
C ASN A 247 -2.19 9.90 7.46
N LEU A 248 -2.53 10.91 6.66
CA LEU A 248 -1.58 11.62 5.80
C LEU A 248 -0.75 12.71 6.52
N ASN A 249 -0.95 12.92 7.81
CA ASN A 249 -0.19 13.93 8.55
C ASN A 249 1.24 13.44 8.78
N LEU A 250 2.25 14.32 8.71
CA LEU A 250 3.65 13.88 8.85
C LEU A 250 3.92 13.16 10.19
N ASP A 251 3.20 13.54 11.26
CA ASP A 251 3.35 12.97 12.60
C ASP A 251 2.79 11.54 12.72
N THR A 252 1.91 11.11 11.80
CA THR A 252 1.37 9.76 11.81
C THR A 252 2.29 8.74 11.11
N TRP A 253 3.44 9.17 10.60
CA TRP A 253 4.37 8.30 9.89
C TRP A 253 5.36 7.57 10.82
N PRO A 254 5.76 6.33 10.48
CA PRO A 254 6.50 5.43 11.38
C PRO A 254 7.77 6.02 11.99
N TRP A 255 8.58 6.70 11.17
CA TRP A 255 9.84 7.29 11.62
C TRP A 255 9.66 8.53 12.49
N LYS A 256 8.56 9.26 12.30
CA LYS A 256 8.28 10.49 13.04
C LYS A 256 7.68 10.18 14.41
N LYS A 257 6.80 9.17 14.49
CA LYS A 257 6.33 8.62 15.77
C LYS A 257 7.47 8.15 16.66
N ARG A 258 8.47 7.46 16.08
CA ARG A 258 9.66 7.01 16.82
C ARG A 258 10.49 8.17 17.35
N GLN A 259 10.73 9.22 16.56
CA GLN A 259 11.40 10.43 17.04
C GLN A 259 10.66 11.08 18.21
N ASN A 260 9.34 11.25 18.12
CA ASN A 260 8.58 11.86 19.21
C ASN A 260 8.58 11.00 20.49
N ASN A 261 8.62 9.66 20.35
CA ASN A 261 8.74 8.74 21.49
C ASN A 261 10.15 8.74 22.09
N ASP A 262 11.20 8.84 21.27
CA ASP A 262 12.59 8.92 21.73
C ASP A 262 12.92 10.30 22.34
N ASP A 263 12.32 11.39 21.83
CA ASP A 263 12.44 12.74 22.39
C ASP A 263 11.71 12.84 23.75
N SER A 264 10.56 12.16 23.90
CA SER A 264 9.84 12.09 25.19
C SER A 264 10.45 11.11 26.20
N LEU A 265 11.29 10.17 25.76
CA LEU A 265 12.12 9.33 26.63
C LEU A 265 13.43 10.01 27.05
N ASN A 266 13.78 11.16 26.47
CA ASN A 266 14.99 11.92 26.81
C ASN A 266 14.72 13.18 27.67
N ASP A 267 13.46 13.42 28.09
CA ASP A 267 13.09 14.56 28.93
C ASP A 267 13.11 14.26 30.44
N ASP A 268 13.75 13.16 30.85
CA ASP A 268 14.09 12.84 32.24
C ASP A 268 15.41 13.52 32.71
N ARG A 269 15.76 14.68 32.14
CA ARG A 269 16.73 15.57 32.79
C ARG A 269 16.00 16.36 33.87
N GLY A 270 16.00 15.77 35.06
CA GLY A 270 15.48 16.35 36.29
C GLY A 270 15.80 17.83 36.44
N VAL A 271 14.76 18.64 36.33
CA VAL A 271 14.71 20.00 36.85
C VAL A 271 14.61 19.89 38.36
N GLY A 272 15.77 19.78 39.02
CA GLY A 272 15.90 20.03 40.44
C GLY A 272 16.29 21.49 40.66
N ASP A 273 15.32 22.34 40.95
CA ASP A 273 15.30 23.38 42.02
C ASP A 273 14.11 24.32 41.72
N PRO A 274 13.26 24.66 42.72
CA PRO A 274 13.59 25.85 43.52
C PRO A 274 13.13 25.76 44.99
N GLY A 275 14.00 26.18 45.92
CA GLY A 275 13.54 27.04 47.01
C GLY A 275 14.11 26.81 48.41
N SER A 276 14.97 27.74 48.83
CA SER A 276 14.77 28.58 50.03
C SER A 276 13.99 27.97 51.21
N SER A 277 14.70 27.64 52.28
CA SER A 277 14.23 27.86 53.65
C SER A 277 15.39 28.29 54.54
N GLY A 278 15.27 29.46 55.15
CA GLY A 278 16.21 29.99 56.13
C GLY A 278 15.93 29.51 57.55
N GLY A 279 16.90 29.72 58.44
CA GLY A 279 16.74 29.70 59.89
C GLY A 279 17.74 28.81 60.62
N GLY A 280 18.72 29.46 61.27
CA GLY A 280 19.70 28.82 62.17
C GLY A 280 21.03 29.57 62.20
#